data_AF-A0A016TUQ0-F1
#
_entry.id   AF-A0A016TUQ0-F1
#
_cell.length_a   1.000
_cell.length_b   1.000
_cell.length_c   1.000
_cell.angle_alpha   90.00
_cell.angle_beta   90.00
_cell.angle_gamma   90.00
#
_symmetry.space_group_name_H-M   'P 1'
#
loop_
_entity.id
_entity.type
_entity.pdbx_description
1 polymer ?
#
loop_
_entity_poly.entity_id
_entity_poly.type
_entity_poly.pdbx_seq_one_letter_code
_entity_poly.pdbx_strand_id
1 'polypeptide(L)'
;MGRTEAVGDIITRGTELALQFMKDSKTVKVPPEKEDEVSRQLSLSTVIFNDLKRAKSAEYEFSFKNAFDLNHNNALLLQVRHSRLCSIEGKNSELLPLLDECESVPVETPEFAKLADQLARFPEVVIGSAESCEPCQLIVYLIELSHYIGQVVSQAKIKGQPVDVAVPRLLLLSASRAALSEGITLLGAPLVVSM
;
A
#
# COMPACT_ATOMS: atom_id res chain seq x y z
N MET A 1 -28.29 -5.15 25.17
CA MET A 1 -28.42 -5.99 23.96
C MET A 1 -27.33 -5.57 23.01
N GLY A 2 -26.38 -6.46 22.70
CA GLY A 2 -25.36 -6.18 21.69
C GLY A 2 -26.03 -6.00 20.33
N ARG A 3 -25.68 -4.95 19.59
CA ARG A 3 -26.12 -4.81 18.20
C ARG A 3 -25.28 -5.78 17.38
N THR A 4 -25.93 -6.72 16.71
CA THR A 4 -25.28 -7.60 15.74
C THR A 4 -25.44 -6.97 14.37
N GLU A 5 -24.34 -6.81 13.63
CA GLU A 5 -24.37 -6.40 12.21
C GLU A 5 -23.89 -7.59 11.36
N ALA A 6 -24.56 -7.86 10.24
CA ALA A 6 -24.11 -8.89 9.33
C ALA A 6 -22.85 -8.42 8.58
N VAL A 7 -21.92 -9.33 8.30
CA VAL A 7 -20.69 -9.00 7.54
C VAL A 7 -21.04 -8.36 6.18
N GLY A 8 -22.11 -8.81 5.53
CA GLY A 8 -22.61 -8.20 4.28
C GLY A 8 -22.97 -6.72 4.43
N ASP A 9 -23.60 -6.34 5.54
CA ASP A 9 -23.96 -4.95 5.82
C ASP A 9 -22.71 -4.11 6.11
N ILE A 10 -21.72 -4.70 6.81
CA ILE A 10 -20.43 -4.05 7.08
C ILE A 10 -19.70 -3.73 5.78
N ILE A 11 -19.62 -4.71 4.86
CA ILE A 11 -18.98 -4.51 3.56
C ILE A 11 -19.74 -3.51 2.70
N THR A 12 -21.08 -3.54 2.72
CA THR A 12 -21.93 -2.58 1.97
C THR A 12 -21.65 -1.16 2.44
N ARG A 13 -21.74 -0.92 3.75
CA ARG A 13 -21.43 0.39 4.34
C ARG A 13 -19.98 0.82 4.11
N GLY A 14 -19.03 -0.12 4.20
CA GLY A 14 -17.63 0.15 3.91
C GLY A 14 -17.41 0.55 2.45
N THR A 15 -18.17 -0.02 1.52
CA THR A 15 -18.11 0.30 0.08
C THR A 15 -18.62 1.71 -0.18
N GLU A 16 -19.72 2.11 0.46
CA GLU A 16 -20.24 3.48 0.40
C GLU A 16 -19.21 4.51 0.93
N LEU A 17 -18.54 4.20 2.03
CA LEU A 17 -17.49 5.04 2.61
C LEU A 17 -16.25 5.12 1.72
N ALA A 18 -15.84 4.00 1.11
CA ALA A 18 -14.75 3.98 0.14
C ALA A 18 -15.08 4.82 -1.11
N LEU A 19 -16.31 4.74 -1.60
CA LEU A 19 -16.79 5.56 -2.71
C LEU A 19 -16.76 7.05 -2.37
N GLN A 20 -17.25 7.41 -1.17
CA GLN A 20 -17.18 8.79 -0.69
C GLN A 20 -15.73 9.28 -0.58
N PHE A 21 -14.83 8.45 -0.03
CA PHE A 21 -13.41 8.74 0.02
C PHE A 21 -12.81 9.03 -1.37
N MET A 22 -13.11 8.19 -2.37
CA MET A 22 -12.61 8.41 -3.73
C MET A 22 -13.12 9.73 -4.32
N LYS A 23 -14.39 10.09 -4.06
CA LYS A 23 -15.00 11.34 -4.56
C LYS A 23 -14.46 12.59 -3.87
N ASP A 24 -14.16 12.52 -2.58
CA ASP A 24 -13.66 13.64 -1.80
C ASP A 24 -12.15 13.88 -1.99
N SER A 25 -11.42 12.86 -2.44
CA SER A 25 -9.98 12.93 -2.64
C SER A 25 -9.62 13.78 -3.87
N LYS A 26 -8.69 14.72 -3.68
CA LYS A 26 -8.17 15.55 -4.78
C LYS A 26 -7.14 14.82 -5.66
N THR A 27 -6.58 13.72 -5.16
CA THR A 27 -5.45 13.03 -5.77
C THR A 27 -5.82 11.65 -6.32
N VAL A 28 -6.91 11.06 -5.84
CA VAL A 28 -7.45 9.79 -6.35
C VAL A 28 -8.37 10.09 -7.52
N LYS A 29 -8.17 9.40 -8.63
CA LYS A 29 -8.94 9.51 -9.86
C LYS A 29 -9.24 8.10 -10.38
N VAL A 30 -10.48 7.69 -10.16
CA VAL A 30 -10.99 6.41 -10.64
C VAL A 30 -11.99 6.68 -11.78
N PRO A 31 -11.85 6.00 -12.93
CA PRO A 31 -12.85 6.08 -14.00
C PRO A 31 -14.23 5.60 -13.50
N PRO A 32 -15.35 6.22 -13.92
CA PRO A 32 -16.69 5.86 -13.45
C PRO A 32 -17.00 4.36 -13.56
N GLU A 33 -16.54 3.71 -14.63
CA GLU A 33 -16.73 2.28 -14.88
C GLU A 33 -15.99 1.35 -13.92
N LYS A 34 -15.04 1.88 -13.13
CA LYS A 34 -14.27 1.14 -12.11
C LYS A 34 -14.63 1.52 -10.67
N GLU A 35 -15.49 2.52 -10.45
CA GLU A 35 -15.81 3.01 -9.11
C GLU A 35 -16.36 1.89 -8.20
N ASP A 36 -17.25 1.05 -8.71
CA ASP A 36 -17.84 -0.07 -7.95
C ASP A 36 -16.81 -1.12 -7.56
N GLU A 37 -15.91 -1.48 -8.49
CA GLU A 37 -14.85 -2.45 -8.24
C GLU A 37 -13.86 -1.92 -7.20
N VAL A 38 -13.35 -0.70 -7.41
CA VAL A 38 -12.33 -0.10 -6.54
C VAL A 38 -12.89 0.19 -5.16
N SER A 39 -14.10 0.74 -5.04
CA SER A 39 -14.73 0.98 -3.74
C SER A 39 -14.90 -0.31 -2.92
N ARG A 40 -15.30 -1.41 -3.58
CA ARG A 40 -15.42 -2.73 -2.95
C ARG A 40 -14.06 -3.27 -2.50
N GLN A 41 -13.02 -3.14 -3.34
CA GLN A 41 -11.65 -3.55 -2.98
C GLN A 41 -11.12 -2.76 -1.77
N LEU A 42 -11.30 -1.43 -1.77
CA LEU A 42 -10.92 -0.56 -0.66
C LEU A 42 -11.67 -0.91 0.64
N SER A 43 -12.97 -1.20 0.55
CA SER A 43 -13.79 -1.66 1.67
C SER A 43 -13.25 -2.96 2.28
N LEU A 44 -13.07 -3.99 1.44
CA LEU A 44 -12.55 -5.29 1.88
C LEU A 44 -11.16 -5.16 2.51
N SER A 45 -10.25 -4.45 1.85
CA SER A 45 -8.91 -4.20 2.37
C SER A 45 -8.96 -3.46 3.71
N THR A 46 -9.86 -2.48 3.86
CA THR A 46 -10.04 -1.72 5.10
C THR A 46 -10.53 -2.59 6.25
N VAL A 47 -11.51 -3.46 6.02
CA VAL A 47 -12.04 -4.36 7.06
C VAL A 47 -10.97 -5.36 7.49
N ILE A 48 -10.34 -6.05 6.54
CA ILE A 48 -9.27 -7.03 6.80
C ILE A 48 -8.13 -6.37 7.58
N PHE A 49 -7.65 -5.23 7.12
CA PHE A 49 -6.56 -4.52 7.77
C PHE A 49 -6.92 -4.08 9.20
N ASN A 50 -8.14 -3.60 9.43
CA ASN A 50 -8.54 -3.14 10.77
C ASN A 50 -8.66 -4.28 11.79
N ASP A 51 -8.98 -5.48 11.32
CA ASP A 51 -8.99 -6.69 12.13
C ASP A 51 -7.57 -7.15 12.44
N LEU A 52 -6.71 -7.21 11.42
CA LEU A 52 -5.35 -7.76 11.55
C LEU A 52 -4.32 -6.80 12.16
N LYS A 53 -4.60 -5.48 12.25
CA LYS A 53 -3.61 -4.48 12.70
C LYS A 53 -3.29 -4.51 14.20
N ARG A 54 -3.88 -5.42 14.96
CA ARG A 54 -3.74 -5.54 16.42
C ARG A 54 -3.26 -6.93 16.77
N ALA A 55 -2.62 -7.06 17.93
CA ALA A 55 -2.27 -8.37 18.46
C ALA A 55 -3.53 -9.24 18.55
N LYS A 56 -3.40 -10.53 18.25
CA LYS A 56 -4.53 -11.47 18.26
C LYS A 56 -5.31 -11.50 19.58
N SER A 57 -4.64 -11.24 20.71
CA SER A 57 -5.24 -11.22 22.04
C SER A 57 -5.96 -9.92 22.40
N ALA A 58 -5.89 -8.88 21.55
CA ALA A 58 -6.46 -7.58 21.85
C ALA A 58 -7.96 -7.55 21.54
N GLU A 59 -8.77 -7.19 22.53
CA GLU A 59 -10.17 -6.85 22.30
C GLU A 59 -10.27 -5.53 21.52
N TYR A 60 -11.22 -5.45 20.59
CA TYR A 60 -11.50 -4.21 19.89
C TYR A 60 -12.97 -4.10 19.48
N GLU A 61 -13.45 -2.86 19.40
CA GLU A 61 -14.72 -2.52 18.78
C GLU A 61 -14.44 -1.88 17.42
N PHE A 62 -15.09 -2.40 16.37
CA PHE A 62 -14.91 -1.86 15.02
C PHE A 62 -15.52 -0.46 14.91
N SER A 63 -14.78 0.47 14.31
CA SER A 63 -15.23 1.84 14.08
C SER A 63 -14.99 2.22 12.63
N PHE A 64 -16.07 2.37 11.87
CA PHE A 64 -16.03 2.87 10.49
C PHE A 64 -15.30 4.20 10.37
N LYS A 65 -15.52 5.11 11.33
CA LYS A 65 -14.84 6.41 11.36
C LYS A 65 -13.32 6.23 11.38
N ASN A 66 -12.80 5.39 12.28
CA ASN A 66 -11.36 5.18 12.41
C ASN A 66 -10.79 4.34 11.27
N ALA A 67 -11.59 3.41 10.74
CA ALA A 67 -11.18 2.50 9.68
C ALA A 67 -10.92 3.23 8.35
N PHE A 68 -11.72 4.26 8.05
CA PHE A 68 -11.67 5.02 6.79
C PHE A 68 -11.02 6.42 6.92
N ASP A 69 -10.51 6.81 8.09
CA ASP A 69 -9.85 8.10 8.30
C ASP A 69 -8.41 8.08 7.76
N LEU A 70 -8.17 8.78 6.66
CA LEU A 70 -6.85 8.88 5.99
C LEU A 70 -5.74 9.48 6.83
N ASN A 71 -6.06 10.24 7.88
CA ASN A 71 -5.03 10.76 8.78
C ASN A 71 -4.44 9.64 9.65
N HIS A 72 -4.99 8.44 9.58
CA HIS A 72 -4.52 7.27 10.31
C HIS A 72 -3.85 6.28 9.37
N ASN A 73 -2.86 5.57 9.92
CA ASN A 73 -2.19 4.44 9.27
C ASN A 73 -3.20 3.30 9.02
N ASN A 74 -3.83 3.32 7.85
CA ASN A 74 -4.93 2.43 7.46
C ASN A 74 -4.69 1.79 6.09
N ALA A 75 -5.61 0.92 5.66
CA ALA A 75 -5.52 0.24 4.38
C ALA A 75 -5.52 1.19 3.18
N LEU A 76 -6.27 2.30 3.24
CA LEU A 76 -6.36 3.27 2.15
C LEU A 76 -4.99 3.88 1.83
N LEU A 77 -4.17 4.15 2.87
CA LEU A 77 -2.79 4.60 2.69
C LEU A 77 -2.00 3.62 1.83
N LEU A 78 -2.03 2.32 2.17
CA LEU A 78 -1.28 1.28 1.45
C LEU A 78 -1.76 1.17 -0.01
N GLN A 79 -3.07 1.16 -0.22
CA GLN A 79 -3.67 1.04 -1.57
C GLN A 79 -3.35 2.24 -2.45
N VAL A 80 -3.41 3.46 -1.91
CA VAL A 80 -3.03 4.69 -2.63
C VAL A 80 -1.54 4.68 -2.97
N ARG A 81 -0.67 4.21 -2.06
CA ARG A 81 0.77 4.08 -2.35
C ARG A 81 1.04 3.04 -3.42
N HIS A 82 0.41 1.87 -3.34
CA HIS A 82 0.53 0.83 -4.36
C HIS A 82 0.08 1.32 -5.73
N SER A 83 -1.14 1.88 -5.84
CA SER A 83 -1.63 2.46 -7.11
C SER A 83 -0.69 3.53 -7.67
N ARG A 84 -0.16 4.39 -6.80
CA ARG A 84 0.78 5.44 -7.23
C ARG A 84 2.04 4.85 -7.84
N LEU A 85 2.58 3.78 -7.26
CA LEU A 85 3.75 3.08 -7.80
C LEU A 85 3.44 2.42 -9.14
N CYS A 86 2.29 1.75 -9.27
CA CYS A 86 1.81 1.23 -10.56
C CYS A 86 1.73 2.33 -11.64
N SER A 87 1.23 3.51 -11.28
CA SER A 87 1.18 4.67 -12.19
C SER A 87 2.58 5.18 -12.58
N ILE A 88 3.53 5.15 -11.64
CA ILE A 88 4.92 5.54 -11.92
C ILE A 88 5.56 4.55 -12.88
N GLU A 89 5.47 3.23 -12.64
CA GLU A 89 5.97 2.21 -13.55
C GLU A 89 5.34 2.34 -14.95
N GLY A 90 4.01 2.45 -15.03
CA GLY A 90 3.32 2.57 -16.32
C GLY A 90 3.75 3.79 -17.15
N LYS A 91 4.05 4.92 -16.48
CA LYS A 91 4.54 6.16 -17.12
C LYS A 91 5.99 6.12 -17.57
N ASN A 92 6.76 5.14 -17.11
CA ASN A 92 8.18 4.95 -17.44
C ASN A 92 8.40 3.50 -17.92
N SER A 93 7.40 2.93 -18.60
CA SER A 93 7.38 1.52 -19.01
C SER A 93 8.51 1.19 -19.99
N GLU A 94 9.01 2.19 -20.72
CA GLU A 94 10.18 2.08 -21.60
C GLU A 94 11.48 1.75 -20.85
N LEU A 95 11.55 2.03 -19.55
CA LEU A 95 12.74 1.75 -18.72
C LEU A 95 12.66 0.39 -18.01
N LEU A 96 11.48 -0.26 -17.97
CA LEU A 96 11.30 -1.54 -17.26
C LEU A 96 12.25 -2.65 -17.74
N PRO A 97 12.52 -2.82 -19.06
CA PRO A 97 13.47 -3.83 -19.52
C PRO A 97 14.91 -3.62 -19.05
N LEU A 98 15.26 -2.39 -18.61
CA LEU A 98 16.61 -2.05 -18.16
C LEU A 98 16.82 -2.34 -16.66
N LEU A 99 15.76 -2.66 -15.93
CA LEU A 99 15.85 -2.88 -14.48
C LEU A 99 16.65 -4.15 -14.14
N ASP A 100 16.55 -5.20 -14.96
CA ASP A 100 17.23 -6.49 -14.72
C ASP A 100 18.76 -6.39 -14.82
N GLU A 101 19.26 -5.40 -15.57
CA GLU A 101 20.69 -5.13 -15.74
C GLU A 101 21.22 -4.09 -14.74
N CYS A 102 20.35 -3.53 -13.90
CA CYS A 102 20.72 -2.47 -12.97
C CYS A 102 21.30 -3.04 -11.67
N GLU A 103 22.61 -2.87 -11.48
CA GLU A 103 23.31 -3.31 -10.27
C GLU A 103 23.47 -2.21 -9.21
N SER A 104 22.90 -1.03 -9.43
CA SER A 104 23.07 0.12 -8.54
C SER A 104 21.81 0.45 -7.74
N VAL A 105 22.00 0.74 -6.46
CA VAL A 105 20.97 1.30 -5.58
C VAL A 105 21.20 2.80 -5.47
N PRO A 106 20.20 3.65 -5.75
CA PRO A 106 20.35 5.10 -5.61
C PRO A 106 20.61 5.49 -4.15
N VAL A 107 21.63 6.32 -3.89
CA VAL A 107 22.03 6.80 -2.55
C VAL A 107 22.04 8.33 -2.47
N GLU A 108 21.13 8.96 -3.20
CA GLU A 108 21.10 10.42 -3.37
C GLU A 108 20.76 11.17 -2.09
N THR A 109 19.87 10.60 -1.28
CA THR A 109 19.50 11.14 0.03
C THR A 109 19.39 10.00 1.06
N PRO A 110 19.42 10.31 2.37
CA PRO A 110 19.24 9.30 3.41
C PRO A 110 17.92 8.52 3.29
N GLU A 111 16.87 9.09 2.71
CA GLU A 111 15.57 8.45 2.52
C GLU A 111 15.63 7.29 1.51
N PHE A 112 16.46 7.39 0.47
CA PHE A 112 16.66 6.30 -0.48
C PHE A 112 17.32 5.08 0.20
N ALA A 113 18.38 5.32 0.98
CA ALA A 113 19.04 4.27 1.74
C ALA A 113 18.09 3.61 2.75
N LYS A 114 17.32 4.41 3.51
CA LYS A 114 16.30 3.89 4.45
C LYS A 114 15.24 3.04 3.75
N LEU A 115 14.79 3.43 2.55
CA LEU A 115 13.83 2.63 1.79
C LEU A 115 14.46 1.29 1.36
N ALA A 116 15.70 1.30 0.87
CA ALA A 116 16.42 0.08 0.51
C ALA A 116 16.61 -0.85 1.71
N ASP A 117 17.00 -0.31 2.86
CA ASP A 117 17.14 -1.07 4.11
C ASP A 117 15.79 -1.68 4.54
N GLN A 118 14.69 -0.93 4.42
CA GLN A 118 13.36 -1.48 4.73
C GLN A 118 12.98 -2.63 3.81
N LEU A 119 13.26 -2.54 2.50
CA LEU A 119 13.00 -3.63 1.58
C LEU A 119 13.81 -4.88 1.92
N ALA A 120 15.07 -4.73 2.32
CA ALA A 120 15.92 -5.84 2.74
C ALA A 120 15.35 -6.58 3.97
N ARG A 121 14.56 -5.89 4.80
CA ARG A 121 13.88 -6.47 5.98
C ARG A 121 12.58 -7.20 5.66
N PHE A 122 12.05 -7.10 4.44
CA PHE A 122 10.77 -7.73 4.12
C PHE A 122 10.73 -9.24 4.41
N PRO A 123 11.73 -10.06 4.00
CA PRO A 123 11.69 -11.50 4.22
C PRO A 123 11.69 -11.88 5.70
N GLU A 124 12.51 -11.23 6.53
CA GLU A 124 12.56 -11.50 7.97
C GLU A 124 11.23 -11.16 8.67
N VAL A 125 10.57 -10.07 8.26
CA VAL A 125 9.27 -9.67 8.82
C VAL A 125 8.18 -10.67 8.44
N VAL A 126 8.16 -11.14 7.18
CA VAL A 126 7.19 -12.15 6.74
C VAL A 126 7.37 -13.45 7.51
N ILE A 127 8.61 -13.93 7.66
CA ILE A 127 8.92 -15.15 8.41
C ILE A 127 8.52 -14.98 9.88
N GLY A 128 8.95 -13.89 10.53
CA GLY A 128 8.64 -13.64 11.95
C GLY A 128 7.14 -13.51 12.21
N SER A 129 6.40 -12.83 11.33
CA SER A 129 4.94 -12.72 11.39
C SER A 129 4.25 -14.08 11.25
N ALA A 130 4.77 -14.96 10.39
CA ALA A 130 4.22 -16.29 10.18
C ALA A 130 4.52 -17.23 11.37
N GLU A 131 5.77 -17.26 11.84
CA GLU A 131 6.20 -18.09 12.98
C GLU A 131 5.47 -17.73 14.28
N SER A 132 5.26 -16.44 14.53
CA SER A 132 4.52 -15.95 15.69
C SER A 132 3.00 -15.99 15.51
N CYS A 133 2.50 -16.24 14.30
CA CYS A 133 1.08 -16.10 13.94
C CYS A 133 0.50 -14.72 14.28
N GLU A 134 1.31 -13.66 14.15
CA GLU A 134 0.95 -12.27 14.47
C GLU A 134 0.98 -11.38 13.20
N PRO A 135 -0.11 -11.33 12.42
CA PRO A 135 -0.18 -10.54 11.18
C PRO A 135 -0.05 -9.03 11.40
N CYS A 136 -0.27 -8.56 12.63
CA CYS A 136 -0.06 -7.16 12.99
C CYS A 136 1.40 -6.70 12.79
N GLN A 137 2.37 -7.61 12.90
CA GLN A 137 3.79 -7.31 12.66
C GLN A 137 4.02 -6.92 11.20
N LEU A 138 3.45 -7.68 10.26
CA LEU A 138 3.50 -7.37 8.84
C LEU A 138 2.77 -6.05 8.54
N ILE A 139 1.64 -5.78 9.18
CA ILE A 139 0.93 -4.51 9.00
C ILE A 139 1.77 -3.30 9.44
N VAL A 140 2.41 -3.37 10.61
CA VAL A 140 3.30 -2.30 11.11
C VAL A 140 4.40 -2.03 10.10
N TYR A 141 5.04 -3.08 9.59
CA TYR A 141 6.06 -2.96 8.55
C TYR A 141 5.52 -2.31 7.27
N LEU A 142 4.36 -2.73 6.75
CA LEU A 142 3.80 -2.18 5.51
C LEU A 142 3.41 -0.70 5.63
N ILE A 143 2.96 -0.27 6.81
CA ILE A 143 2.73 1.14 7.12
C ILE A 143 4.04 1.91 7.06
N GLU A 144 5.09 1.43 7.74
CA GLU A 144 6.41 2.06 7.73
C GLU A 144 6.97 2.15 6.31
N LEU A 145 6.95 1.05 5.58
CA LEU A 145 7.35 0.97 4.18
C LEU A 145 6.60 2.02 3.33
N SER A 146 5.27 2.14 3.49
CA SER A 146 4.47 3.13 2.78
C SER A 146 4.85 4.59 3.08
N HIS A 147 5.31 4.89 4.29
CA HIS A 147 5.84 6.22 4.61
C HIS A 147 7.16 6.50 3.92
N TYR A 148 8.10 5.55 3.93
CA TYR A 148 9.37 5.70 3.21
C TYR A 148 9.18 5.82 1.71
N ILE A 149 8.29 5.00 1.12
CA ILE A 149 7.87 5.14 -0.28
C ILE A 149 7.38 6.56 -0.54
N GLY A 150 6.50 7.09 0.31
CA GLY A 150 5.97 8.44 0.17
C GLY A 150 7.06 9.53 0.15
N GLN A 151 8.09 9.38 0.99
CA GLN A 151 9.23 10.30 1.06
C GLN A 151 10.15 10.19 -0.16
N VAL A 152 10.38 8.99 -0.68
CA VAL A 152 11.22 8.80 -1.88
C VAL A 152 10.48 9.24 -3.13
N VAL A 153 9.19 8.92 -3.28
CA VAL A 153 8.37 9.32 -4.45
C VAL A 153 8.30 10.85 -4.63
N SER A 154 8.34 11.64 -3.55
CA SER A 154 8.35 13.10 -3.66
C SER A 154 9.68 13.68 -4.16
N GLN A 155 10.76 12.91 -4.10
CA GLN A 155 12.12 13.32 -4.46
C GLN A 155 12.62 12.66 -5.76
N ALA A 156 12.19 11.43 -6.03
CA ALA A 156 12.60 10.61 -7.16
C ALA A 156 11.93 11.03 -8.47
N LYS A 157 12.43 12.10 -9.10
CA LYS A 157 12.03 12.45 -10.47
C LYS A 157 12.61 11.40 -11.43
N ILE A 158 11.78 10.74 -12.23
CA ILE A 158 12.26 9.77 -13.24
C ILE A 158 12.19 10.38 -14.64
N LYS A 159 11.03 10.95 -14.99
CA LYS A 159 10.79 11.53 -16.32
C LYS A 159 11.81 12.62 -16.66
N GLY A 160 12.47 12.45 -17.81
CA GLY A 160 13.45 13.40 -18.34
C GLY A 160 14.76 13.44 -17.55
N GLN A 161 15.10 12.36 -16.84
CA GLN A 161 16.43 12.18 -16.26
C GLN A 161 17.29 11.27 -17.15
N PRO A 162 18.61 11.38 -17.06
CA PRO A 162 19.54 10.41 -17.64
C PRO A 162 19.23 8.97 -17.21
N VAL A 163 19.50 7.99 -18.08
CA VAL A 163 19.18 6.57 -17.85
C VAL A 163 19.85 6.02 -16.60
N ASP A 164 21.11 6.39 -16.37
CA ASP A 164 21.93 6.03 -15.19
C ASP A 164 21.39 6.60 -13.87
N VAL A 165 20.46 7.56 -13.92
CA VAL A 165 19.74 8.10 -12.75
C VAL A 165 18.32 7.56 -12.69
N ALA A 166 17.63 7.50 -13.84
CA ALA A 166 16.24 7.10 -13.93
C ALA A 166 16.03 5.62 -13.59
N VAL A 167 16.90 4.74 -14.09
CA VAL A 167 16.80 3.28 -13.92
C VAL A 167 16.97 2.87 -12.46
N PRO A 168 18.00 3.30 -11.70
CA PRO A 168 18.13 2.94 -10.28
C PRO A 168 16.98 3.46 -9.41
N ARG A 169 16.48 4.68 -9.70
CA ARG A 169 15.29 5.24 -9.03
C ARG A 169 14.06 4.38 -9.28
N LEU A 170 13.82 3.99 -10.54
CA LEU A 170 12.68 3.16 -10.90
C LEU A 170 12.81 1.73 -10.35
N LEU A 171 14.02 1.17 -10.29
CA LEU A 171 14.29 -0.14 -9.68
C LEU A 171 13.84 -0.15 -8.21
N LEU A 172 14.29 0.84 -7.41
CA LEU A 172 13.93 0.95 -6.00
C LEU A 172 12.41 1.07 -5.80
N LEU A 173 11.74 1.89 -6.63
CA LEU A 173 10.29 2.06 -6.58
C LEU A 173 9.53 0.80 -7.03
N SER A 174 10.06 0.05 -8.00
CA SER A 174 9.44 -1.19 -8.50
C SER A 174 9.58 -2.31 -7.47
N ALA A 175 10.75 -2.44 -6.84
CA ALA A 175 10.95 -3.35 -5.71
C ALA A 175 10.02 -3.01 -4.54
N SER A 176 9.84 -1.70 -4.27
CA SER A 176 8.88 -1.23 -3.26
C SER A 176 7.44 -1.59 -3.59
N ARG A 177 7.04 -1.47 -4.87
CA ARG A 177 5.71 -1.87 -5.32
C ARG A 177 5.50 -3.35 -5.10
N ALA A 178 6.48 -4.18 -5.50
CA ALA A 178 6.42 -5.63 -5.35
C ALA A 178 6.30 -6.06 -3.89
N ALA A 179 7.14 -5.53 -2.99
CA ALA A 179 7.07 -5.82 -1.56
C ALA A 179 5.72 -5.39 -0.94
N LEU A 180 5.23 -4.20 -1.31
CA LEU A 180 3.94 -3.71 -0.83
C LEU A 180 2.78 -4.57 -1.35
N SER A 181 2.79 -4.96 -2.63
CA SER A 181 1.75 -5.82 -3.21
C SER A 181 1.75 -7.22 -2.60
N GLU A 182 2.93 -7.80 -2.38
CA GLU A 182 3.07 -9.12 -1.78
C GLU A 182 2.57 -9.11 -0.33
N GLY A 183 2.98 -8.11 0.46
CA GLY A 183 2.53 -7.98 1.84
C GLY A 183 1.01 -7.79 1.98
N ILE A 184 0.40 -6.95 1.13
CA ILE A 184 -1.08 -6.78 1.11
C ILE A 184 -1.78 -8.10 0.74
N THR A 185 -1.23 -8.83 -0.23
CA THR A 185 -1.79 -10.11 -0.70
C THR A 185 -1.66 -11.20 0.37
N LEU A 186 -0.54 -11.25 1.09
CA LEU A 186 -0.32 -12.18 2.22
C LEU A 186 -1.32 -11.95 3.36
N LEU A 187 -1.78 -10.71 3.56
CA LEU A 187 -2.86 -10.39 4.52
C LEU A 187 -4.25 -10.80 4.01
N GLY A 188 -4.37 -11.30 2.78
CA GLY A 188 -5.63 -11.69 2.15
C GLY A 188 -6.45 -10.51 1.61
N ALA A 189 -5.88 -9.31 1.53
CA ALA A 189 -6.57 -8.13 1.02
C ALA A 189 -6.42 -8.00 -0.50
N PRO A 190 -7.45 -7.52 -1.22
CA PRO A 190 -7.35 -7.27 -2.65
C PRO A 190 -6.42 -6.08 -2.96
N LEU A 191 -5.84 -6.06 -4.15
CA LEU A 191 -4.98 -4.97 -4.63
C LEU A 191 -5.74 -4.02 -5.54
N VAL A 192 -5.56 -2.72 -5.30
CA VAL A 192 -6.02 -1.68 -6.21
C VAL A 192 -4.84 -1.20 -7.05
N VAL A 193 -4.96 -1.34 -8.37
CA VAL A 193 -3.89 -1.02 -9.33
C VAL A 193 -4.03 0.40 -9.90
N SER A 194 -5.24 0.94 -9.98
CA SER A 194 -5.55 2.21 -10.65
C SER A 194 -6.48 3.08 -9.82
N MET A 195 -5.89 4.13 -9.24
CA MET A 195 -6.47 5.23 -8.45
C MET A 195 -5.59 6.46 -8.59
#